data_AF-A0AAD3N1T9-F1
#
_entry.id   AF-A0AAD3N1T9-F1
#
_cell.length_a   1.000
_cell.length_b   1.000
_cell.length_c   1.000
_cell.angle_alpha   90.00
_cell.angle_beta   90.00
_cell.angle_gamma   90.00
#
_symmetry.space_group_name_H-M   'P 1'
#
loop_
_entity.id
_entity.type
_entity.pdbx_description
1 polymer ?
#
loop_
_entity_poly.entity_id
_entity_poly.type
_entity_poly.pdbx_seq_one_letter_code
_entity_poly.pdbx_strand_id
1 'polypeptide(L)'
;MVAPSSTGWRHLSSTRNPDPTAEEKYDFRTIQNIDCYNTDFCVKVRHGMRYWNMTVQWWLHHYIYPNAPFRAYTLRAGWTMFISAYWHGLHAGYYLSFLTIPLCIAAESAMEASVRAKLGPRGQNIFDWVHWFLKMRAYDYMCMGFVLLKASDTIYYWTSIYFIMHIIAVCCIVVGRALKGGKREGRRGDREEKREGEKVENVNDKTGEKTD
;
A
#
# COMPACT_ATOMS: atom_id res chain seq x y z
N MET A 1 -12.11 12.38 23.72
CA MET A 1 -11.12 11.88 22.73
C MET A 1 -11.78 11.88 21.37
N VAL A 2 -11.49 12.90 20.56
CA VAL A 2 -12.07 13.08 19.22
C VAL A 2 -10.97 12.77 18.21
N ALA A 3 -11.22 11.81 17.33
CA ALA A 3 -10.31 11.46 16.24
C ALA A 3 -10.25 12.60 15.21
N PRO A 4 -9.08 12.94 14.63
CA PRO A 4 -9.05 13.87 13.51
C PRO A 4 -9.55 13.16 12.26
N SER A 5 -10.60 13.74 11.70
CA SER A 5 -11.29 13.32 10.49
C SER A 5 -10.42 13.47 9.25
N SER A 6 -10.62 12.52 8.34
CA SER A 6 -10.05 12.44 7.00
C SER A 6 -10.60 13.54 6.08
N THR A 7 -9.90 14.67 5.93
CA THR A 7 -10.06 15.58 4.77
C THR A 7 -9.00 16.69 4.79
N GLY A 8 -7.78 16.37 4.36
CA GLY A 8 -6.67 17.33 4.26
C GLY A 8 -6.57 18.08 2.92
N TRP A 9 -7.66 18.20 2.17
CA TRP A 9 -7.68 18.92 0.89
C TRP A 9 -9.03 19.62 0.71
N ARG A 10 -9.29 20.68 1.47
CA ARG A 10 -10.31 21.67 1.12
C ARG A 10 -10.01 23.00 1.83
N HIS A 11 -9.99 24.06 1.01
CA HIS A 11 -9.87 25.48 1.34
C HIS A 11 -8.48 26.03 1.72
N LEU A 12 -7.73 26.47 0.71
CA LEU A 12 -7.01 27.74 0.82
C LEU A 12 -8.04 28.87 0.73
N SER A 13 -8.66 29.22 1.85
CA SER A 13 -9.31 30.52 1.99
C SER A 13 -8.22 31.55 2.21
N SER A 14 -8.01 32.43 1.22
CA SER A 14 -7.24 33.65 1.42
C SER A 14 -7.98 34.52 2.44
N THR A 15 -7.65 34.38 3.71
CA THR A 15 -8.10 35.29 4.76
C THR A 15 -7.17 36.50 4.71
N ARG A 16 -7.41 37.42 3.77
CA ARG A 16 -6.82 38.75 3.88
C ARG A 16 -7.54 39.46 5.03
N ASN A 17 -6.86 39.57 6.17
CA ASN A 17 -7.40 40.19 7.36
C ASN A 17 -7.44 41.72 7.14
N PRO A 18 -8.59 42.41 7.32
CA PRO A 18 -8.69 43.86 7.11
C PRO A 18 -8.16 44.70 8.28
N ASP A 19 -7.62 44.08 9.33
CA ASP A 19 -7.11 44.75 10.53
C ASP A 19 -5.56 44.81 10.52
N PRO A 20 -4.94 46.00 10.44
CA PRO A 20 -3.49 46.16 10.42
C PRO A 20 -2.79 45.82 11.75
N THR A 21 -3.54 45.55 12.82
CA THR A 21 -3.02 45.11 14.13
C THR A 21 -3.21 43.63 14.42
N ALA A 22 -3.87 42.88 13.54
CA ALA A 22 -4.01 41.45 13.73
C ALA A 22 -2.67 40.74 13.50
N GLU A 23 -2.18 40.03 14.53
CA GLU A 23 -1.03 39.14 14.39
C GLU A 23 -1.30 38.13 13.26
N GLU A 24 -0.58 38.27 12.14
CA GLU A 24 -0.61 37.26 11.08
C GLU A 24 -0.06 35.95 11.62
N LYS A 25 -0.96 35.00 11.89
CA LYS A 25 -0.58 33.66 12.30
C LYS A 25 -0.03 32.90 11.10
N TYR A 26 1.28 32.99 10.88
CA TYR A 26 1.97 32.21 9.87
C TYR A 26 1.84 30.71 10.19
N ASP A 27 1.23 29.95 9.26
CA ASP A 27 1.17 28.49 9.31
C ASP A 27 2.19 27.91 8.32
N PHE A 28 3.20 27.21 8.84
CA PHE A 28 4.30 26.64 8.05
C PHE A 28 3.93 25.30 7.37
N ARG A 29 2.66 24.88 7.43
CA ARG A 29 2.17 23.66 6.79
C ARG A 29 2.50 23.54 5.30
N THR A 30 2.65 24.64 4.58
CA THR A 30 3.02 24.65 3.16
C THR A 30 4.47 24.24 2.89
N ILE A 31 5.36 24.38 3.88
CA ILE A 31 6.79 24.04 3.80
C ILE A 31 7.07 22.70 4.50
N GLN A 32 6.07 22.13 5.20
CA GLN A 32 6.20 20.86 5.88
C GLN A 32 6.36 19.70 4.89
N ASN A 33 7.61 19.30 4.64
CA ASN A 33 7.93 18.20 3.73
C ASN A 33 7.89 16.82 4.41
N ILE A 34 7.91 16.77 5.74
CA ILE A 34 7.86 15.52 6.51
C ILE A 34 6.88 15.66 7.68
N ASP A 35 6.03 14.65 7.82
CA ASP A 35 5.22 14.45 9.01
C ASP A 35 5.78 13.24 9.77
N CYS A 36 6.66 13.50 10.75
CA CYS A 36 7.37 12.46 11.48
C CYS A 36 6.41 11.52 12.23
N TYR A 37 5.36 12.08 12.85
CA TYR A 37 4.42 11.30 13.63
C TYR A 37 3.67 10.30 12.75
N ASN A 38 3.11 10.76 11.63
CA ASN A 38 2.38 9.88 10.72
C ASN A 38 3.31 8.97 9.92
N THR A 39 4.55 9.38 9.64
CA THR A 39 5.54 8.49 9.02
C THR A 39 5.84 7.28 9.92
N ASP A 40 6.05 7.53 11.21
CA ASP A 40 6.47 6.51 12.15
C ASP A 40 5.31 5.65 12.60
N PHE A 41 4.18 6.24 13.00
CA PHE A 41 3.06 5.51 13.61
C PHE A 41 1.98 5.04 12.64
N CYS A 42 1.99 5.49 11.38
CA CYS A 42 1.05 4.93 10.43
C CYS A 42 1.37 3.46 10.16
N VAL A 43 0.36 2.61 10.31
CA VAL A 43 0.46 1.16 10.12
C VAL A 43 0.79 0.82 8.66
N LYS A 44 0.23 1.58 7.72
CA LYS A 44 0.29 1.29 6.29
C LYS A 44 1.58 1.83 5.67
N VAL A 45 2.32 0.97 4.96
CA VAL A 45 3.54 1.32 4.22
C VAL A 45 3.23 2.43 3.21
N ARG A 46 2.15 2.27 2.44
CA ARG A 46 1.74 3.25 1.42
C ARG A 46 1.49 4.65 2.00
N HIS A 47 0.91 4.72 3.19
CA HIS A 47 0.61 5.99 3.83
C HIS A 47 1.85 6.58 4.49
N GLY A 48 2.63 5.78 5.22
CA GLY A 48 3.89 6.22 5.81
C GLY A 48 4.84 6.85 4.77
N MET A 49 4.97 6.23 3.60
CA MET A 49 5.77 6.81 2.51
C MET A 49 5.23 8.13 1.96
N ARG A 50 3.91 8.34 2.01
CA ARG A 50 3.31 9.60 1.53
C ARG A 50 3.58 10.76 2.47
N TYR A 51 3.79 10.48 3.76
CA TYR A 51 4.15 11.46 4.79
C TYR A 51 5.65 11.75 4.85
N TRP A 52 6.47 10.91 4.22
CA TRP A 52 7.90 11.11 4.05
C TRP A 52 8.19 11.80 2.71
N ASN A 53 8.80 12.98 2.76
CA ASN A 53 9.15 13.77 1.57
C ASN A 53 7.93 14.10 0.68
N MET A 54 6.93 14.71 1.31
CA MET A 54 5.59 15.00 0.77
C MET A 54 5.64 15.77 -0.55
N THR A 55 6.57 16.72 -0.71
CA THR A 55 6.72 17.52 -1.93
C THR A 55 7.18 16.66 -3.10
N VAL A 56 8.16 15.78 -2.89
CA VAL A 56 8.62 14.85 -3.94
C VAL A 56 7.55 13.82 -4.26
N GLN A 57 6.84 13.30 -3.25
CA GLN A 57 5.71 12.38 -3.47
C GLN A 57 4.60 13.04 -4.30
N TRP A 58 4.29 14.32 -4.04
CA TRP A 58 3.33 15.08 -4.82
C TRP A 58 3.79 15.25 -6.28
N TRP A 59 5.07 15.59 -6.49
CA TRP A 59 5.66 15.73 -7.82
C TRP A 59 5.65 14.41 -8.60
N LEU A 60 6.09 13.31 -7.97
CA LEU A 60 6.05 11.97 -8.56
C LEU A 60 4.62 11.56 -8.94
N HIS A 61 3.65 11.84 -8.07
CA HIS A 61 2.25 11.48 -8.31
C HIS A 61 1.61 12.29 -9.45
N HIS A 62 1.97 13.55 -9.64
CA HIS A 62 1.36 14.40 -10.67
C HIS A 62 2.07 14.33 -12.02
N TYR A 63 3.40 14.21 -12.02
CA TYR A 63 4.19 14.30 -13.26
C TYR A 63 4.74 12.96 -13.73
N ILE A 64 5.06 12.03 -12.83
CA ILE A 64 5.73 10.79 -13.23
C ILE A 64 4.76 9.63 -13.32
N TYR A 65 3.92 9.45 -12.31
CA TYR A 65 2.95 8.36 -12.24
C TYR A 65 2.00 8.38 -13.45
N PRO A 66 1.34 9.50 -13.84
CA PRO A 66 0.42 9.57 -14.98
C PRO A 66 1.07 9.24 -16.32
N ASN A 67 2.33 9.65 -16.49
CA ASN A 67 3.10 9.50 -17.71
C ASN A 67 3.82 8.13 -17.82
N ALA A 68 3.60 7.22 -16.87
CA ALA A 68 4.18 5.89 -16.95
C ALA A 68 3.60 5.12 -18.16
N PRO A 69 4.44 4.41 -18.95
CA PRO A 69 4.02 3.70 -20.16
C PRO A 69 3.22 2.41 -19.85
N PHE A 70 3.08 2.03 -18.59
CA PHE A 70 2.50 0.76 -18.18
C PHE A 70 1.05 0.91 -17.69
N ARG A 71 0.18 -0.03 -18.12
CA ARG A 71 -1.21 -0.11 -17.65
C ARG A 71 -1.37 -0.80 -16.29
N ALA A 72 -0.45 -1.71 -15.95
CA ALA A 72 -0.52 -2.43 -14.68
C ALA A 72 -0.07 -1.54 -13.51
N TYR A 73 -0.86 -1.50 -12.44
CA TYR A 73 -0.60 -0.68 -11.25
C TYR A 73 0.81 -0.90 -10.67
N THR A 74 1.23 -2.16 -10.56
CA THR A 74 2.54 -2.53 -10.00
C THR A 74 3.70 -2.03 -10.86
N LEU A 75 3.60 -2.17 -12.18
CA LEU A 75 4.62 -1.70 -13.11
C LEU A 75 4.71 -0.17 -13.13
N ARG A 76 3.56 0.50 -13.03
CA ARG A 76 3.49 1.95 -12.94
C ARG A 76 4.09 2.48 -11.64
N ALA A 77 3.81 1.84 -10.50
CA ALA A 77 4.46 2.15 -9.23
C ALA A 77 5.97 1.88 -9.28
N GLY A 78 6.40 0.77 -9.89
CA GLY A 78 7.81 0.44 -10.13
C GLY A 78 8.52 1.49 -10.98
N TRP A 79 7.88 1.94 -12.07
CA TRP A 79 8.40 3.02 -12.92
C TRP A 79 8.59 4.33 -12.16
N THR A 80 7.60 4.72 -11.36
CA THR A 80 7.69 5.92 -10.52
C THR A 80 8.85 5.83 -9.52
N MET A 81 9.02 4.67 -8.87
CA MET A 81 10.13 4.45 -7.93
C MET A 81 11.48 4.38 -8.63
N PHE A 82 11.55 3.85 -9.85
CA PHE A 82 12.76 3.86 -10.66
C PHE A 82 13.21 5.29 -10.99
N ILE A 83 12.29 6.15 -11.41
CA ILE A 83 12.59 7.57 -11.66
C ILE A 83 12.98 8.28 -10.35
N SER A 84 12.35 7.93 -9.23
CA SER A 84 12.76 8.42 -7.91
C SER A 84 14.20 8.02 -7.59
N ALA A 85 14.61 6.78 -7.87
CA ALA A 85 15.99 6.33 -7.68
C ALA A 85 16.97 7.11 -8.55
N TYR A 86 16.64 7.32 -9.82
CA TYR A 86 17.44 8.13 -10.74
C TYR A 86 17.62 9.56 -10.23
N TRP A 87 16.57 10.17 -9.67
CA TRP A 87 16.65 11.51 -9.07
C TRP A 87 17.61 11.57 -7.88
N HIS A 88 17.72 10.49 -7.09
CA HIS A 88 18.70 10.39 -6.00
C HIS A 88 20.13 10.16 -6.50
N GLY A 89 20.32 9.55 -7.67
CA GLY A 89 21.61 9.42 -8.35
C GLY A 89 21.79 8.12 -9.12
N LEU A 90 22.98 7.90 -9.68
CA LEU A 90 23.32 6.70 -10.46
C LEU A 90 23.94 5.57 -9.61
N HIS A 91 23.88 5.69 -8.29
CA HIS A 91 24.36 4.65 -7.38
C HIS A 91 23.38 3.49 -7.32
N ALA A 92 23.89 2.28 -7.56
CA ALA A 92 23.07 1.08 -7.64
C ALA A 92 22.28 0.77 -6.34
N GLY A 93 22.80 1.17 -5.18
CA GLY A 93 22.11 1.04 -3.90
C GLY A 93 20.74 1.74 -3.87
N TYR A 94 20.60 2.91 -4.51
CA TYR A 94 19.32 3.61 -4.60
C TYR A 94 18.28 2.79 -5.35
N TYR A 95 18.66 2.21 -6.49
CA TYR A 95 17.75 1.38 -7.29
C TYR A 95 17.28 0.17 -6.52
N LEU A 96 18.18 -0.51 -5.79
CA LEU A 96 17.83 -1.67 -4.97
C LEU A 96 16.81 -1.30 -3.88
N SER A 97 17.00 -0.18 -3.17
CA SER A 97 16.08 0.29 -2.14
C SER A 97 14.73 0.69 -2.72
N PHE A 98 14.70 1.56 -3.74
CA PHE A 98 13.47 2.07 -4.33
C PHE A 98 12.66 1.00 -5.05
N LEU A 99 13.29 0.02 -5.70
CA LEU A 99 12.55 -1.07 -6.34
C LEU A 99 11.99 -2.09 -5.35
N THR A 100 12.48 -2.10 -4.10
CA THR A 100 11.91 -2.91 -3.02
C THR A 100 10.58 -2.33 -2.52
N ILE A 101 10.40 -1.01 -2.60
CA ILE A 101 9.18 -0.32 -2.15
C ILE A 101 7.88 -0.86 -2.80
N PRO A 102 7.75 -0.94 -4.15
CA PRO A 102 6.55 -1.49 -4.79
C PRO A 102 6.23 -2.93 -4.36
N LEU A 103 7.26 -3.74 -4.07
CA LEU A 103 7.09 -5.09 -3.57
C LEU A 103 6.45 -5.08 -2.17
N CYS A 104 6.92 -4.23 -1.26
CA CYS A 104 6.33 -4.07 0.07
C CYS A 104 4.89 -3.57 0.01
N ILE A 105 4.57 -2.60 -0.86
CA ILE A 105 3.19 -2.11 -1.07
C ILE A 105 2.28 -3.22 -1.62
N ALA A 106 2.79 -4.05 -2.53
CA ALA A 106 2.04 -5.19 -3.05
C ALA A 106 1.76 -6.24 -1.98
N ALA A 107 2.74 -6.52 -1.10
CA ALA A 107 2.59 -7.41 0.05
C ALA A 107 1.56 -6.88 1.06
N GLU A 108 1.63 -5.59 1.43
CA GLU A 108 0.62 -4.93 2.26
C GLU A 108 -0.78 -5.10 1.65
N SER A 109 -0.94 -4.74 0.38
CA SER A 109 -2.24 -4.79 -0.30
C SER A 109 -2.81 -6.23 -0.35
N ALA A 110 -1.95 -7.24 -0.51
CA ALA A 110 -2.35 -8.64 -0.52
C ALA A 110 -2.82 -9.12 0.86
N MET A 111 -2.10 -8.77 1.92
CA MET A 111 -2.43 -9.14 3.29
C MET A 111 -3.69 -8.42 3.78
N GLU A 112 -3.87 -7.15 3.43
CA GLU A 112 -5.05 -6.38 3.80
C GLU A 112 -6.33 -6.96 3.18
N ALA A 113 -6.28 -7.29 1.88
CA ALA A 113 -7.41 -7.85 1.15
C ALA A 113 -7.80 -9.27 1.59
N SER A 114 -6.91 -10.00 2.27
CA SER A 114 -7.05 -11.45 2.47
C SER A 114 -7.11 -11.86 3.93
N VAL A 115 -6.26 -11.27 4.77
CA VAL A 115 -6.13 -11.60 6.20
C VAL A 115 -6.90 -10.59 7.03
N ARG A 116 -6.60 -9.29 6.89
CA ARG A 116 -7.27 -8.23 7.69
C ARG A 116 -8.78 -8.24 7.50
N ALA A 117 -9.25 -8.43 6.27
CA ALA A 117 -10.68 -8.51 5.94
C ALA A 117 -11.43 -9.68 6.62
N LYS A 118 -10.71 -10.69 7.15
CA LYS A 118 -11.29 -11.87 7.81
C LYS A 118 -11.20 -11.82 9.34
N LEU A 119 -10.50 -10.83 9.91
CA LEU A 119 -10.25 -10.74 11.35
C LEU A 119 -11.31 -9.89 12.05
N GLY A 120 -11.72 -10.31 13.25
CA GLY A 120 -12.53 -9.49 14.16
C GLY A 120 -11.74 -8.34 14.80
N PRO A 121 -12.36 -7.46 15.61
CA PRO A 121 -11.76 -6.22 16.09
C PRO A 121 -10.42 -6.40 16.84
N ARG A 122 -10.32 -7.39 17.73
CA ARG A 122 -9.07 -7.72 18.43
C ARG A 122 -7.97 -8.22 17.49
N GLY A 123 -8.34 -9.05 16.51
CA GLY A 123 -7.41 -9.58 15.52
C GLY A 123 -6.87 -8.49 14.59
N GLN A 124 -7.71 -7.52 14.23
CA GLN A 124 -7.28 -6.36 13.43
C GLN A 124 -6.26 -5.50 14.16
N ASN A 125 -6.40 -5.29 15.48
CA ASN A 125 -5.43 -4.54 16.27
C ASN A 125 -4.05 -5.24 16.33
N ILE A 126 -4.04 -6.56 16.56
CA ILE A 126 -2.80 -7.35 16.55
C ILE A 126 -2.16 -7.31 15.16
N PHE A 127 -2.98 -7.49 14.12
CA PHE A 127 -2.52 -7.40 12.74
C PHE A 127 -1.91 -6.04 12.43
N ASP A 128 -2.54 -4.94 12.87
CA ASP A 128 -2.03 -3.58 12.66
C ASP A 128 -0.68 -3.38 13.36
N TRP A 129 -0.53 -3.88 14.59
CA TRP A 129 0.73 -3.79 15.31
C TRP A 129 1.85 -4.59 14.62
N VAL A 130 1.57 -5.83 14.21
CA VAL A 130 2.53 -6.68 13.47
C VAL A 130 2.88 -6.02 12.13
N HIS A 131 1.89 -5.49 11.42
CA HIS A 131 2.09 -4.84 10.13
C HIS A 131 2.93 -3.57 10.26
N TRP A 132 2.66 -2.75 11.28
CA TRP A 132 3.47 -1.60 11.63
C TRP A 132 4.92 -1.99 11.95
N PHE A 133 5.13 -3.04 12.75
CA PHE A 133 6.47 -3.52 13.08
C PHE A 133 7.24 -3.96 11.81
N LEU A 134 6.58 -4.76 10.95
CA LEU A 134 7.16 -5.20 9.67
C LEU A 134 7.47 -4.01 8.74
N LYS A 135 6.60 -2.99 8.70
CA LYS A 135 6.86 -1.75 7.96
C LYS A 135 8.14 -1.08 8.46
N MET A 136 8.30 -0.89 9.77
CA MET A 136 9.48 -0.24 10.34
C MET A 136 10.76 -1.02 10.00
N ARG A 137 10.75 -2.35 10.09
CA ARG A 137 11.89 -3.19 9.67
C ARG A 137 12.18 -3.10 8.17
N ALA A 138 11.14 -3.00 7.34
CA ALA A 138 11.30 -2.79 5.90
C ALA A 138 11.98 -1.44 5.61
N TYR A 139 11.62 -0.38 6.34
CA TYR A 139 12.24 0.93 6.18
C TYR A 139 13.72 0.92 6.54
N ASP A 140 14.09 0.30 7.67
CA ASP A 140 15.50 0.16 8.06
C ASP A 140 16.29 -0.61 7.01
N TYR A 141 15.73 -1.71 6.52
CA TYR A 141 16.33 -2.54 5.49
C TYR A 141 16.56 -1.80 4.16
N MET A 142 15.58 -1.01 3.71
CA MET A 142 15.71 -0.19 2.51
C MET A 142 16.66 0.99 2.73
N CYS A 143 16.70 1.58 3.92
CA CYS A 143 17.60 2.67 4.26
C CYS A 143 19.07 2.26 4.10
N MET A 144 19.41 1.00 4.41
CA MET A 144 20.78 0.50 4.22
C MET A 144 21.27 0.62 2.76
N GLY A 145 20.40 0.38 1.77
CA GLY A 145 20.81 0.57 0.36
C GLY A 145 21.10 2.03 0.00
N PHE A 146 20.51 3.01 0.69
CA PHE A 146 20.88 4.42 0.54
C PHE A 146 22.22 4.75 1.19
N VAL A 147 22.53 4.12 2.32
CA VAL A 147 23.75 4.38 3.07
C VAL A 147 24.96 3.74 2.40
N LEU A 148 24.83 2.50 1.91
CA LEU A 148 25.95 1.75 1.34
C LEU A 148 26.30 2.18 -0.10
N LEU A 149 25.34 2.71 -0.87
CA LEU A 149 25.47 3.22 -2.25
C LEU A 149 25.90 2.20 -3.31
N LYS A 150 26.87 1.32 -3.02
CA LYS A 150 27.36 0.25 -3.89
C LYS A 150 26.43 -0.96 -3.83
N ALA A 151 26.18 -1.55 -5.00
CA ALA A 151 25.39 -2.78 -5.10
C ALA A 151 26.05 -3.96 -4.38
N SER A 152 27.37 -4.13 -4.51
CA SER A 152 28.12 -5.22 -3.86
C SER A 152 27.89 -5.23 -2.35
N ASP A 153 28.04 -4.07 -1.73
CA ASP A 153 28.04 -3.95 -0.28
C ASP A 153 26.60 -4.07 0.25
N THR A 154 25.63 -3.52 -0.49
CA THR A 154 24.19 -3.68 -0.21
C THR A 154 23.76 -5.14 -0.31
N ILE A 155 24.15 -5.84 -1.37
CA ILE A 155 23.84 -7.27 -1.57
C ILE A 155 24.55 -8.14 -0.54
N TYR A 156 25.78 -7.80 -0.15
CA TYR A 156 26.49 -8.52 0.90
C TYR A 156 25.76 -8.39 2.25
N TYR A 157 25.34 -7.17 2.60
CA TYR A 157 24.51 -6.93 3.78
C TYR A 157 23.17 -7.67 3.69
N TRP A 158 22.49 -7.64 2.55
CA TRP A 158 21.22 -8.35 2.37
C TRP A 158 21.38 -9.87 2.44
N THR A 159 22.48 -10.41 1.91
CA THR A 159 22.83 -11.83 1.99
C THR A 159 23.11 -12.25 3.42
N SER A 160 23.79 -11.43 4.23
CA SER A 160 24.11 -11.77 5.62
C SER A 160 22.86 -11.88 6.52
N ILE A 161 21.77 -11.21 6.15
CA ILE A 161 20.45 -11.33 6.76
C ILE A 161 19.46 -12.16 5.91
N TYR A 162 19.99 -12.97 4.99
CA TYR A 162 19.25 -13.94 4.17
C TYR A 162 18.07 -13.36 3.38
N PHE A 163 18.14 -12.10 2.94
CA PHE A 163 17.05 -11.41 2.22
C PHE A 163 15.70 -11.50 2.94
N ILE A 164 15.71 -11.54 4.28
CA ILE A 164 14.52 -11.84 5.10
C ILE A 164 13.31 -10.97 4.75
N MET A 165 13.52 -9.69 4.44
CA MET A 165 12.43 -8.78 4.10
C MET A 165 11.80 -9.08 2.72
N HIS A 166 12.60 -9.44 1.71
CA HIS A 166 12.06 -9.89 0.42
C HIS A 166 11.32 -11.21 0.56
N ILE A 167 11.86 -12.15 1.34
CA ILE A 167 11.21 -13.43 1.62
C ILE A 167 9.85 -13.19 2.29
N ILE A 168 9.80 -12.38 3.35
CA ILE A 168 8.54 -12.02 4.03
C ILE A 168 7.56 -11.38 3.06
N ALA A 169 8.01 -10.41 2.24
CA ALA A 169 7.14 -9.74 1.28
C ALA A 169 6.55 -10.72 0.25
N VAL A 170 7.36 -11.63 -0.30
CA VAL A 170 6.91 -12.66 -1.24
C VAL A 170 5.93 -13.63 -0.56
N CYS A 171 6.26 -14.11 0.65
CA CYS A 171 5.36 -14.96 1.43
C CYS A 171 4.00 -14.29 1.67
N CYS A 172 3.99 -13.01 2.07
CA CYS A 172 2.76 -12.24 2.24
C CYS A 172 1.94 -12.13 0.94
N ILE A 173 2.59 -11.93 -0.20
CA ILE A 173 1.91 -11.89 -1.51
C ILE A 173 1.31 -13.26 -1.85
N VAL A 174 2.06 -14.34 -1.66
CA VAL A 174 1.62 -15.71 -1.95
C VAL A 174 0.45 -16.11 -1.05
N VAL A 175 0.58 -15.91 0.26
CA VAL A 175 -0.48 -16.18 1.25
C VAL A 175 -1.73 -15.35 0.94
N GLY A 176 -1.56 -14.05 0.66
CA GLY A 176 -2.68 -13.20 0.28
C GLY A 176 -3.38 -13.68 -1.00
N ARG A 177 -2.61 -14.10 -2.02
CA ARG A 177 -3.18 -14.65 -3.25
C ARG A 177 -3.90 -15.98 -3.02
N ALA A 178 -3.32 -16.91 -2.28
CA ALA A 178 -3.93 -18.20 -1.97
C ALA A 178 -5.27 -18.03 -1.21
N LEU A 179 -5.28 -17.21 -0.17
CA LEU A 179 -6.47 -16.94 0.65
C LEU A 179 -7.58 -16.17 -0.09
N LYS A 180 -7.22 -15.39 -1.12
CA LYS A 180 -8.15 -14.68 -2.00
C LYS A 180 -8.67 -15.56 -3.14
N GLY A 181 -7.82 -16.44 -3.67
CA GLY A 181 -8.16 -17.44 -4.70
C GLY A 181 -9.28 -18.36 -4.24
N GLY A 182 -9.17 -18.92 -3.02
CA GLY A 182 -10.21 -19.78 -2.45
C GLY A 182 -11.59 -19.12 -2.31
N LYS A 183 -11.67 -17.78 -2.20
CA LYS A 183 -12.95 -17.05 -2.15
C LYS A 183 -13.57 -16.86 -3.54
N ARG A 184 -12.76 -16.67 -4.59
CA ARG A 184 -13.28 -16.60 -5.98
C ARG A 184 -13.77 -17.97 -6.44
N GLU A 185 -13.08 -19.02 -6.02
CA GLU A 185 -13.42 -20.41 -6.33
C GLU A 185 -14.66 -20.87 -5.54
N GLY A 186 -14.72 -20.62 -4.23
CA GLY A 186 -15.93 -20.90 -3.42
C GLY A 186 -17.16 -20.13 -3.89
N ARG A 187 -17.04 -18.84 -4.22
CA ARG A 187 -18.16 -18.05 -4.74
C ARG A 187 -18.59 -18.46 -6.17
N ARG A 188 -17.72 -19.16 -6.90
CA ARG A 188 -18.04 -19.76 -8.19
C ARG A 188 -18.76 -21.10 -7.99
N GLY A 189 -18.30 -21.93 -7.05
CA GLY A 189 -18.98 -23.15 -6.60
C GLY A 189 -20.40 -22.86 -6.12
N ASP A 190 -20.59 -21.94 -5.18
CA ASP A 190 -21.93 -21.55 -4.67
C ASP A 190 -22.87 -21.04 -5.78
N ARG A 191 -22.32 -20.40 -6.83
CA ARG A 191 -23.10 -19.91 -7.98
C ARG A 191 -23.45 -21.02 -8.97
N GLU A 192 -22.58 -22.00 -9.14
CA GLU A 192 -22.82 -23.18 -9.98
C GLU A 192 -23.84 -24.09 -9.30
N GLU A 193 -23.70 -24.35 -8.00
CA GLU A 193 -24.61 -25.17 -7.19
C GLU A 193 -26.02 -24.56 -7.10
N LYS A 194 -26.12 -23.23 -6.92
CA LYS A 194 -27.41 -22.53 -6.92
C LYS A 194 -28.09 -22.56 -8.30
N ARG A 195 -27.33 -22.53 -9.40
CA ARG A 195 -27.85 -22.66 -10.77
C ARG A 195 -28.31 -24.07 -11.09
N GLU A 196 -27.66 -25.08 -10.53
CA GLU A 196 -28.06 -26.48 -10.68
C GLU A 196 -29.34 -26.78 -9.88
N GLY A 197 -29.44 -26.30 -8.64
CA GLY A 197 -30.67 -26.40 -7.85
C GLY A 197 -31.89 -25.75 -8.53
N GLU A 198 -31.71 -24.54 -9.06
CA GLU A 198 -32.77 -23.80 -9.77
C GLU A 198 -33.19 -24.48 -11.09
N LYS A 199 -32.28 -25.23 -11.74
CA LYS A 199 -32.61 -26.06 -12.91
C LYS A 199 -33.40 -27.32 -12.53
N VAL A 200 -33.04 -27.98 -11.43
CA VAL A 200 -33.71 -29.21 -10.97
C VAL A 200 -35.13 -28.90 -10.49
N GLU A 201 -35.34 -27.80 -9.76
CA GLU A 201 -36.68 -27.35 -9.37
C GLU A 201 -37.57 -27.05 -10.57
N ASN A 202 -37.07 -26.31 -11.57
CA ASN A 202 -37.81 -26.01 -12.80
C ASN A 202 -38.14 -27.26 -13.66
N VAL A 203 -37.36 -28.33 -13.55
CA VAL A 203 -37.64 -29.60 -14.24
C VAL A 203 -38.70 -30.41 -13.51
N ASN A 204 -38.65 -30.45 -12.18
CA ASN A 204 -39.68 -31.12 -11.38
C ASN A 204 -41.05 -30.45 -11.50
N ASP A 205 -41.10 -29.12 -11.51
CA ASP A 205 -42.33 -28.35 -11.68
C ASP A 205 -43.02 -28.66 -13.03
N LYS A 206 -42.24 -28.68 -14.12
CA LYS A 206 -42.72 -29.06 -15.46
C LYS A 206 -43.11 -30.53 -15.62
N THR A 207 -42.61 -31.40 -14.76
CA THR A 207 -42.93 -32.84 -14.80
C THR A 207 -44.15 -33.15 -13.95
N GLY A 208 -44.36 -32.42 -12.85
CA GLY A 208 -45.57 -32.50 -12.03
C GLY A 208 -46.82 -31.97 -12.73
N GLU A 209 -46.68 -30.94 -13.56
CA GLU A 209 -47.80 -30.35 -14.33
C GLU A 209 -48.31 -31.23 -15.49
N LYS A 210 -47.65 -32.37 -15.77
CA LYS A 210 -48.04 -33.30 -16.85
C LYS A 210 -48.69 -34.60 -16.39
N THR A 211 -48.92 -34.77 -15.08
CA THR A 211 -49.44 -36.02 -14.49
C THR A 211 -50.88 -35.95 -13.95
N ASP A 212 -51.61 -34.86 -14.17
CA ASP A 212 -53.05 -34.78 -13.91
C ASP A 212 -53.88 -34.75 -15.22
#